data_AF-A0A1H7FD61-F1
#
_entry.id   AF-A0A1H7FD61-F1
#
_cell.length_a   1.000
_cell.length_b   1.000
_cell.length_c   1.000
_cell.angle_alpha   90.00
_cell.angle_beta   90.00
_cell.angle_gamma   90.00
#
_symmetry.space_group_name_H-M   'P 1'
#
loop_
_entity.id
_entity.type
_entity.pdbx_description
1 polymer ?
#
loop_
_entity_poly.entity_id
_entity_poly.type
_entity_poly.pdbx_seq_one_letter_code
_entity_poly.pdbx_strand_id
1 'polypeptide(L)'
;MSLDFGPAVALSCRECGARYPLGPSFACVECFGPLEAAYEFGHVTREQIESGPASIWRYRSLLPVPADVATKPNMNPGWTRLVKAGNLGRALGFKSLHVKDDSGNPTHSFKDRVVAMAVEAARNFGFHTLSCSSTGNLAGAVTAAAARAGLEACVFIPADLEQAKIAMARVFGGRLIGIDGTYDEVNRFCSELIGDPLGDKWGFVNVNLRPYYAEGSKTLAYEIAEQLGWRLPEQIVIPIASGSQLTKIDKGFKELVALGLVEDTPYKIFGAQAAGCSPVSTAFKAGHEVVQPVKPDTIAKSLAIGNPADGPYVLDIARRTGGAVEDVTDAEIVEAIRLLASTEGVFAETAGGVTVGVLKKLAESGRLDPEAETVVLNTGDGLKTLDVIAADAAPTAVIRPSLDAFRATV
;
A
#
# COMPACT_ATOMS: atom_id res chain seq x y z
N MET A 1 -26.61 18.71 2.86
CA MET A 1 -26.35 17.51 3.69
C MET A 1 -25.02 17.76 4.37
N SER A 2 -24.91 17.64 5.70
CA SER A 2 -23.63 17.81 6.38
C SER A 2 -22.70 16.65 6.03
N LEU A 3 -21.47 16.95 5.63
CA LEU A 3 -20.45 15.93 5.41
C LEU A 3 -20.13 15.24 6.75
N ASP A 4 -20.28 13.92 6.83
CA ASP A 4 -19.94 13.14 8.03
C ASP A 4 -18.66 12.33 7.78
N PHE A 5 -17.53 12.85 8.25
CA PHE A 5 -16.23 12.19 8.22
C PHE A 5 -15.80 11.74 9.62
N GLY A 6 -16.74 11.54 10.54
CA GLY A 6 -16.47 11.12 11.91
C GLY A 6 -15.47 12.06 12.62
N PRO A 7 -14.33 11.55 13.13
CA PRO A 7 -13.37 12.33 13.92
C PRO A 7 -12.53 13.32 13.10
N ALA A 8 -12.63 13.32 11.76
CA ALA A 8 -11.89 14.28 10.94
C ALA A 8 -12.58 15.65 10.97
N VAL A 9 -11.81 16.71 11.18
CA VAL A 9 -12.33 18.08 11.35
C VAL A 9 -11.88 19.05 10.27
N ALA A 10 -10.75 18.77 9.60
CA ALA A 10 -10.19 19.64 8.57
C ALA A 10 -9.23 18.86 7.65
N LEU A 11 -8.87 19.48 6.53
CA LEU A 11 -7.65 19.15 5.81
C LEU A 11 -6.53 20.09 6.27
N SER A 12 -5.34 19.58 6.50
CA SER A 12 -4.16 20.35 6.89
C SER A 12 -3.03 20.14 5.89
N CYS A 13 -2.37 21.22 5.49
CA CYS A 13 -1.15 21.14 4.70
C CYS A 13 -0.01 20.56 5.53
N ARG A 14 0.72 19.60 4.97
CA ARG A 14 1.89 18.98 5.62
C ARG A 14 3.12 19.89 5.67
N GLU A 15 3.17 20.92 4.82
CA GLU A 15 4.30 21.86 4.73
C GLU A 15 4.09 23.10 5.61
N CYS A 16 3.02 23.87 5.34
CA CYS A 16 2.79 25.15 6.00
C CYS A 16 1.77 25.12 7.16
N GLY A 17 1.11 23.98 7.38
CA GLY A 17 0.09 23.84 8.43
C GLY A 17 -1.25 24.56 8.17
N ALA A 18 -1.42 25.19 7.00
CA ALA A 18 -2.69 25.82 6.61
C ALA A 18 -3.85 24.81 6.67
N ARG A 19 -4.98 25.22 7.25
CA ARG A 19 -6.18 24.39 7.42
C ARG A 19 -7.28 24.78 6.45
N TYR A 20 -7.97 23.77 5.93
CA TYR A 20 -9.07 23.90 4.99
C TYR A 20 -10.27 23.07 5.48
N PRO A 21 -11.50 23.43 5.11
CA PRO A 21 -12.65 22.56 5.28
C PRO A 21 -12.43 21.20 4.60
N LEU A 22 -13.09 20.16 5.11
CA LEU A 22 -13.13 18.87 4.43
C LEU A 22 -13.78 19.04 3.06
N GLY A 23 -13.08 18.59 2.02
CA GLY A 23 -13.46 18.80 0.63
C GLY A 23 -12.62 17.94 -0.30
N PRO A 24 -13.01 17.82 -1.59
CA PRO A 24 -12.26 17.07 -2.60
C PRO A 24 -11.04 17.87 -3.10
N SER A 25 -10.15 18.23 -2.18
CA SER A 25 -8.95 19.05 -2.44
C SER A 25 -7.72 18.30 -1.94
N PHE A 26 -6.65 18.30 -2.72
CA PHE A 26 -5.46 17.48 -2.43
C PHE A 26 -4.16 18.28 -2.28
N ALA A 27 -4.17 19.54 -2.70
CA ALA A 27 -3.02 20.44 -2.63
C ALA A 27 -3.41 21.74 -1.91
N CYS A 28 -2.49 22.26 -1.11
CA CYS A 28 -2.61 23.53 -0.42
C CYS A 28 -2.57 24.69 -1.42
N VAL A 29 -3.48 25.66 -1.30
CA VAL A 29 -3.49 26.83 -2.19
C VAL A 29 -2.39 27.86 -1.86
N GLU A 30 -1.80 27.79 -0.66
CA GLU A 30 -0.76 28.72 -0.21
C GLU A 30 0.65 28.29 -0.68
N CYS A 31 0.97 27.00 -0.58
CA CYS A 31 2.32 26.49 -0.86
C CYS A 31 2.37 25.27 -1.78
N PHE A 32 1.22 24.82 -2.33
CA PHE A 32 1.10 23.62 -3.18
C PHE A 32 1.50 22.29 -2.50
N GLY A 33 1.81 22.32 -1.20
CA GLY A 33 2.09 21.12 -0.41
C GLY A 33 0.87 20.19 -0.27
N PRO A 34 1.08 18.89 -0.04
CA PRO A 34 -0.01 17.92 0.06
C PRO A 34 -0.90 18.16 1.28
N LEU A 35 -2.21 17.97 1.09
CA LEU A 35 -3.19 18.01 2.17
C LEU A 35 -3.38 16.63 2.81
N GLU A 36 -3.68 16.65 4.10
CA GLU A 36 -3.92 15.46 4.92
C GLU A 36 -5.10 15.69 5.86
N ALA A 37 -5.87 14.63 6.18
CA ALA A 37 -6.93 14.71 7.18
C ALA A 37 -6.36 15.01 8.58
N ALA A 38 -6.88 16.08 9.19
CA ALA A 38 -6.65 16.45 10.57
C ALA A 38 -7.83 15.98 11.44
N TYR A 39 -7.51 15.46 12.63
CA TYR A 39 -8.46 14.79 13.50
C TYR A 39 -8.60 15.49 14.85
N GLU A 40 -9.81 15.40 15.40
CA GLU A 40 -10.07 15.56 16.83
C GLU A 40 -10.66 14.24 17.31
N PHE A 41 -9.79 13.35 17.78
CA PHE A 41 -10.22 12.06 18.30
C PHE A 41 -10.96 12.27 19.63
N GLY A 42 -12.09 11.58 19.79
CA GLY A 42 -12.71 11.41 21.09
C GLY A 42 -11.98 10.37 21.94
N HIS A 43 -12.61 9.93 23.01
CA HIS A 43 -12.12 8.77 23.77
C HIS A 43 -12.34 7.48 22.97
N VAL A 44 -11.25 6.80 22.64
CA VAL A 44 -11.25 5.51 21.92
C VAL A 44 -10.57 4.48 22.81
N THR A 45 -11.20 3.32 23.00
CA THR A 45 -10.63 2.21 23.78
C THR A 45 -10.28 1.00 22.92
N ARG A 46 -9.42 0.12 23.44
CA ARG A 46 -9.05 -1.14 22.78
C ARG A 46 -10.28 -2.04 22.59
N GLU A 47 -11.13 -2.14 23.60
CA GLU A 47 -12.34 -2.98 23.59
C GLU A 47 -13.35 -2.51 22.53
N GLN A 48 -13.47 -1.19 22.33
CA GLN A 48 -14.31 -0.62 21.27
C GLN A 48 -13.80 -0.98 19.88
N ILE A 49 -12.47 -1.01 19.69
CA ILE A 49 -11.85 -1.44 18.44
C ILE A 49 -12.02 -2.95 18.27
N GLU A 50 -11.67 -3.74 19.28
CA GLU A 50 -11.69 -5.21 19.25
C GLU A 50 -13.08 -5.81 18.96
N SER A 51 -14.14 -5.13 19.39
CA SER A 51 -15.54 -5.51 19.13
C SER A 51 -16.02 -5.17 17.72
N GLY A 52 -15.23 -4.44 16.93
CA GLY A 52 -15.53 -4.11 15.54
C GLY A 52 -15.44 -5.31 14.57
N PRO A 53 -15.86 -5.15 13.31
CA PRO A 53 -15.77 -6.21 12.32
C PRO A 53 -14.32 -6.61 12.02
N ALA A 54 -14.11 -7.78 11.41
CA ALA A 54 -12.81 -8.23 10.91
C ALA A 54 -12.45 -7.53 9.57
N SER A 55 -12.32 -6.21 9.59
CA SER A 55 -11.94 -5.37 8.44
C SER A 55 -11.37 -4.04 8.94
N ILE A 56 -10.92 -3.16 8.03
CA ILE A 56 -10.45 -1.82 8.40
C ILE A 56 -11.50 -0.98 9.16
N TRP A 57 -12.80 -1.32 9.05
CA TRP A 57 -13.88 -0.60 9.73
C TRP A 57 -13.92 -0.84 11.24
N ARG A 58 -13.18 -1.84 11.72
CA ARG A 58 -12.73 -1.97 13.11
C ARG A 58 -12.22 -0.64 13.69
N TYR A 59 -11.46 0.10 12.89
CA TYR A 59 -10.79 1.34 13.28
C TYR A 59 -11.56 2.60 12.87
N ARG A 60 -12.87 2.51 12.59
CA ARG A 60 -13.66 3.66 12.09
C ARG A 60 -13.55 4.91 12.98
N SER A 61 -13.40 4.74 14.29
CA SER A 61 -13.22 5.86 15.25
C SER A 61 -11.88 6.59 15.10
N LEU A 62 -10.97 6.08 14.27
CA LEU A 62 -9.65 6.65 13.95
C LEU A 62 -9.53 7.05 12.47
N LEU A 63 -10.61 6.89 11.69
CA LEU A 63 -10.63 7.08 10.24
C LEU A 63 -11.60 8.20 9.86
N PRO A 64 -11.40 8.89 8.72
CA PRO A 64 -12.29 9.96 8.28
C PRO A 64 -13.52 9.33 7.59
N VAL A 65 -14.36 8.66 8.35
CA VAL A 65 -15.55 7.94 7.87
C VAL A 65 -16.72 8.10 8.83
N PRO A 66 -17.96 7.99 8.34
CA PRO A 66 -19.13 8.01 9.20
C PRO A 66 -19.20 6.76 10.09
N ALA A 67 -19.89 6.86 11.22
CA ALA A 67 -19.97 5.80 12.22
C ALA A 67 -20.65 4.51 11.70
N ASP A 68 -21.52 4.63 10.70
CA ASP A 68 -22.29 3.54 10.09
C ASP A 68 -21.58 2.84 8.92
N VAL A 69 -20.35 3.25 8.58
CA VAL A 69 -19.58 2.79 7.40
C VAL A 69 -19.58 1.27 7.19
N ALA A 70 -19.48 0.51 8.29
CA ALA A 70 -19.41 -0.95 8.25
C ALA A 70 -20.71 -1.60 7.75
N THR A 71 -21.85 -0.91 7.84
CA THR A 71 -23.16 -1.40 7.40
C THR A 71 -23.45 -1.10 5.91
N LYS A 72 -22.67 -0.20 5.30
CA LYS A 72 -22.85 0.20 3.91
C LYS A 72 -22.29 -0.86 2.94
N PRO A 73 -22.77 -0.91 1.68
CA PRO A 73 -22.19 -1.80 0.66
C PRO A 73 -20.71 -1.44 0.43
N ASN A 74 -19.82 -2.34 0.80
CA ASN A 74 -18.36 -2.22 0.62
C ASN A 74 -17.73 -3.62 0.54
N MET A 75 -16.42 -3.69 0.26
CA MET A 75 -15.68 -4.96 0.12
C MET A 75 -15.10 -5.49 1.44
N ASN A 76 -15.20 -4.72 2.54
CA ASN A 76 -14.62 -5.04 3.85
C ASN A 76 -13.14 -5.48 3.83
N PRO A 77 -12.22 -4.69 3.26
CA PRO A 77 -10.80 -5.07 3.23
C PRO A 77 -10.14 -4.97 4.59
N GLY A 78 -8.93 -5.50 4.71
CA GLY A 78 -8.14 -5.47 5.93
C GLY A 78 -8.36 -6.68 6.83
N TRP A 79 -7.95 -6.51 8.09
CA TRP A 79 -7.79 -7.58 9.07
C TRP A 79 -7.02 -8.80 8.52
N THR A 80 -6.00 -8.51 7.72
CA THR A 80 -5.22 -9.54 7.03
C THR A 80 -4.24 -10.20 7.98
N ARG A 81 -3.73 -11.38 7.59
CA ARG A 81 -2.88 -12.21 8.45
C ARG A 81 -1.58 -11.49 8.80
N LEU A 82 -1.17 -11.58 10.06
CA LEU A 82 0.20 -11.34 10.50
C LEU A 82 0.86 -12.72 10.69
N VAL A 83 1.53 -13.20 9.64
CA VAL A 83 2.10 -14.55 9.60
C VAL A 83 3.42 -14.54 10.37
N LYS A 84 3.56 -15.39 11.39
CA LYS A 84 4.85 -15.61 12.05
C LYS A 84 5.77 -16.38 11.11
N ALA A 85 6.82 -15.73 10.61
CA ALA A 85 7.68 -16.20 9.53
C ALA A 85 8.94 -16.87 10.08
N GLY A 86 8.76 -17.99 10.77
CA GLY A 86 9.85 -18.66 11.50
C GLY A 86 10.88 -19.35 10.60
N ASN A 87 10.50 -19.83 9.42
CA ASN A 87 11.39 -20.52 8.49
C ASN A 87 12.24 -19.51 7.71
N LEU A 88 11.62 -18.44 7.22
CA LEU A 88 12.27 -17.28 6.61
C LEU A 88 13.21 -16.64 7.63
N GLY A 89 12.75 -16.48 8.88
CA GLY A 89 13.58 -15.97 9.95
C GLY A 89 14.85 -16.81 10.13
N ARG A 90 14.74 -18.15 10.21
CA ARG A 90 15.92 -19.03 10.26
C ARG A 90 16.81 -18.95 9.03
N ALA A 91 16.23 -18.81 7.83
CA ALA A 91 16.97 -18.69 6.58
C ALA A 91 17.77 -17.37 6.50
N LEU A 92 17.28 -16.30 7.13
CA LEU A 92 17.88 -14.97 7.10
C LEU A 92 18.57 -14.57 8.42
N GLY A 93 18.58 -15.44 9.43
CA GLY A 93 19.21 -15.18 10.73
C GLY A 93 18.38 -14.36 11.73
N PHE A 94 17.09 -14.17 11.51
CA PHE A 94 16.20 -13.42 12.41
C PHE A 94 15.62 -14.28 13.53
N LYS A 95 15.55 -13.68 14.73
CA LYS A 95 14.95 -14.30 15.91
C LYS A 95 13.43 -14.21 15.94
N SER A 96 12.87 -13.07 15.53
CA SER A 96 11.43 -12.83 15.47
C SER A 96 11.07 -12.05 14.20
N LEU A 97 10.40 -12.73 13.26
CA LEU A 97 10.01 -12.17 11.98
C LEU A 97 8.53 -12.44 11.72
N HIS A 98 7.83 -11.43 11.24
CA HIS A 98 6.43 -11.52 10.82
C HIS A 98 6.24 -10.96 9.41
N VAL A 99 5.34 -11.57 8.64
CA VAL A 99 4.88 -11.07 7.35
C VAL A 99 3.45 -10.58 7.51
N LYS A 100 3.22 -9.28 7.34
CA LYS A 100 1.88 -8.71 7.22
C LYS A 100 1.41 -8.91 5.78
N ASP A 101 0.49 -9.84 5.60
CA ASP A 101 0.17 -10.43 4.29
C ASP A 101 -1.16 -9.93 3.73
N ASP A 102 -1.10 -8.88 2.90
CA ASP A 102 -2.25 -8.26 2.26
C ASP A 102 -2.73 -8.98 0.98
N SER A 103 -2.16 -10.13 0.63
CA SER A 103 -2.65 -10.99 -0.47
C SER A 103 -4.08 -11.50 -0.24
N GLY A 104 -4.52 -11.58 1.02
CA GLY A 104 -5.86 -12.00 1.42
C GLY A 104 -6.96 -10.93 1.30
N ASN A 105 -6.64 -9.73 0.82
CA ASN A 105 -7.66 -8.70 0.57
C ASN A 105 -8.58 -9.10 -0.62
N PRO A 106 -9.79 -8.52 -0.74
CA PRO A 106 -10.78 -8.90 -1.77
C PRO A 106 -10.29 -8.93 -3.22
N THR A 107 -9.43 -8.00 -3.62
CA THR A 107 -8.79 -7.95 -4.94
C THR A 107 -7.32 -8.36 -4.89
N HIS A 108 -6.90 -9.03 -3.81
CA HIS A 108 -5.58 -9.57 -3.61
C HIS A 108 -4.46 -8.52 -3.56
N SER A 109 -4.74 -7.34 -2.99
CA SER A 109 -3.74 -6.30 -2.73
C SER A 109 -4.16 -5.33 -1.64
N PHE A 110 -3.17 -4.69 -1.00
CA PHE A 110 -3.36 -3.59 -0.05
C PHE A 110 -4.21 -2.44 -0.61
N LYS A 111 -4.29 -2.30 -1.94
CA LYS A 111 -5.04 -1.22 -2.60
C LYS A 111 -6.51 -1.18 -2.20
N ASP A 112 -7.08 -2.31 -1.76
CA ASP A 112 -8.46 -2.32 -1.30
C ASP A 112 -8.68 -1.44 -0.06
N ARG A 113 -7.69 -1.37 0.86
CA ARG A 113 -7.78 -0.55 2.08
C ARG A 113 -7.96 0.93 1.76
N VAL A 114 -7.12 1.43 0.87
CA VAL A 114 -7.07 2.84 0.47
C VAL A 114 -8.24 3.20 -0.45
N VAL A 115 -8.67 2.28 -1.32
CA VAL A 115 -9.86 2.49 -2.15
C VAL A 115 -11.14 2.47 -1.33
N ALA A 116 -11.25 1.62 -0.31
CA ALA A 116 -12.41 1.61 0.58
C ALA A 116 -12.61 2.98 1.27
N MET A 117 -11.52 3.64 1.67
CA MET A 117 -11.57 5.01 2.17
C MET A 117 -12.05 6.01 1.11
N ALA A 118 -11.57 5.88 -0.13
CA ALA A 118 -11.98 6.76 -1.22
C ALA A 118 -13.47 6.59 -1.60
N VAL A 119 -14.02 5.37 -1.51
CA VAL A 119 -15.45 5.10 -1.72
C VAL A 119 -16.30 5.92 -0.75
N GLU A 120 -15.94 5.94 0.53
CA GLU A 120 -16.72 6.66 1.53
C GLU A 120 -16.57 8.19 1.40
N ALA A 121 -15.38 8.66 1.05
CA ALA A 121 -15.19 10.07 0.71
C ALA A 121 -16.05 10.47 -0.52
N ALA A 122 -16.06 9.63 -1.57
CA ALA A 122 -16.89 9.85 -2.76
C ALA A 122 -18.39 9.92 -2.41
N ARG A 123 -18.88 9.00 -1.57
CA ARG A 123 -20.27 9.01 -1.07
C ARG A 123 -20.61 10.29 -0.34
N ASN A 124 -19.75 10.73 0.58
CA ASN A 124 -19.95 11.97 1.33
C ASN A 124 -19.99 13.20 0.42
N PHE A 125 -19.15 13.25 -0.61
CA PHE A 125 -19.14 14.36 -1.57
C PHE A 125 -20.22 14.25 -2.67
N GLY A 126 -21.02 13.19 -2.67
CA GLY A 126 -22.05 12.97 -3.69
C GLY A 126 -21.48 12.67 -5.08
N PHE A 127 -20.28 12.10 -5.15
CA PHE A 127 -19.67 11.63 -6.40
C PHE A 127 -20.33 10.31 -6.82
N HIS A 128 -20.59 10.18 -8.13
CA HIS A 128 -21.24 8.99 -8.70
C HIS A 128 -20.25 8.07 -9.44
N THR A 129 -19.06 8.59 -9.78
CA THR A 129 -18.03 7.83 -10.51
C THR A 129 -16.74 7.80 -9.70
N LEU A 130 -16.20 6.60 -9.47
CA LEU A 130 -14.83 6.42 -8.99
C LEU A 130 -13.87 6.29 -10.17
N SER A 131 -12.71 6.92 -10.04
CA SER A 131 -11.70 6.94 -11.09
C SER A 131 -10.29 6.85 -10.53
N CYS A 132 -9.36 6.44 -11.38
CA CYS A 132 -7.93 6.49 -11.11
C CYS A 132 -7.13 6.50 -12.42
N SER A 133 -5.91 7.01 -12.32
CA SER A 133 -4.83 6.79 -13.29
C SER A 133 -3.93 5.67 -12.77
N SER A 134 -4.06 4.45 -13.31
CA SER A 134 -3.31 3.30 -12.80
C SER A 134 -3.18 2.17 -13.79
N THR A 135 -1.95 1.66 -13.93
CA THR A 135 -1.60 0.48 -14.73
C THR A 135 -1.59 -0.83 -13.95
N GLY A 136 -1.98 -0.86 -12.67
CA GLY A 136 -1.85 -2.06 -11.84
C GLY A 136 -2.97 -2.26 -10.82
N ASN A 137 -2.60 -2.74 -9.62
CA ASN A 137 -3.51 -3.13 -8.54
C ASN A 137 -4.60 -2.12 -8.19
N LEU A 138 -4.32 -0.82 -8.34
CA LEU A 138 -5.29 0.22 -8.03
C LEU A 138 -6.47 0.24 -9.02
N ALA A 139 -6.25 -0.11 -10.29
CA ALA A 139 -7.32 -0.19 -11.29
C ALA A 139 -8.37 -1.24 -10.92
N GLY A 140 -7.91 -2.47 -10.59
CA GLY A 140 -8.79 -3.56 -10.15
C GLY A 140 -9.50 -3.26 -8.84
N ALA A 141 -8.80 -2.68 -7.86
CA ALA A 141 -9.41 -2.27 -6.58
C ALA A 141 -10.52 -1.22 -6.78
N VAL A 142 -10.30 -0.23 -7.64
CA VAL A 142 -11.30 0.81 -7.94
C VAL A 142 -12.53 0.23 -8.62
N THR A 143 -12.36 -0.57 -9.67
CA THR A 143 -13.52 -1.12 -10.40
C THR A 143 -14.30 -2.12 -9.55
N ALA A 144 -13.64 -2.95 -8.76
CA ALA A 144 -14.29 -3.87 -7.83
C ALA A 144 -15.04 -3.12 -6.71
N ALA A 145 -14.42 -2.12 -6.10
CA ALA A 145 -15.03 -1.35 -5.02
C ALA A 145 -16.24 -0.55 -5.51
N ALA A 146 -16.14 0.08 -6.69
CA ALA A 146 -17.24 0.80 -7.30
C ALA A 146 -18.43 -0.12 -7.60
N ALA A 147 -18.17 -1.28 -8.21
CA ALA A 147 -19.20 -2.28 -8.50
C ALA A 147 -19.92 -2.73 -7.22
N ARG A 148 -19.18 -2.98 -6.13
CA ARG A 148 -19.75 -3.35 -4.83
C ARG A 148 -20.52 -2.21 -4.17
N ALA A 149 -20.04 -0.97 -4.34
CA ALA A 149 -20.62 0.22 -3.74
C ALA A 149 -21.84 0.77 -4.50
N GLY A 150 -22.11 0.28 -5.71
CA GLY A 150 -23.13 0.81 -6.61
C GLY A 150 -22.74 2.12 -7.29
N LEU A 151 -21.44 2.38 -7.44
CA LEU A 151 -20.89 3.55 -8.12
C LEU A 151 -20.44 3.16 -9.53
N GLU A 152 -20.41 4.14 -10.45
CA GLU A 152 -19.73 3.95 -11.71
C GLU A 152 -18.22 3.88 -11.52
N ALA A 153 -17.51 3.20 -12.41
CA ALA A 153 -16.05 3.23 -12.47
C ALA A 153 -15.56 3.60 -13.86
N CYS A 154 -14.56 4.48 -13.93
CA CYS A 154 -13.84 4.78 -15.14
C CYS A 154 -12.34 4.89 -14.83
N VAL A 155 -11.53 3.97 -15.34
CA VAL A 155 -10.08 3.93 -15.10
C VAL A 155 -9.33 4.29 -16.38
N PHE A 156 -8.28 5.09 -16.25
CA PHE A 156 -7.42 5.49 -17.35
C PHE A 156 -6.06 4.79 -17.26
N ILE A 157 -5.63 4.21 -18.39
CA ILE A 157 -4.37 3.48 -18.52
C ILE A 157 -3.65 3.92 -19.80
N PRO A 158 -2.32 3.78 -19.90
CA PRO A 158 -1.62 3.74 -21.18
C PRO A 158 -2.17 2.62 -22.06
N ALA A 159 -2.23 2.85 -23.38
CA ALA A 159 -2.80 1.91 -24.34
C ALA A 159 -2.01 0.60 -24.51
N ASP A 160 -0.75 0.55 -24.08
CA ASP A 160 0.19 -0.56 -24.23
C ASP A 160 0.23 -1.53 -23.03
N LEU A 161 -0.77 -1.48 -22.15
CA LEU A 161 -0.82 -2.32 -20.94
C LEU A 161 -1.02 -3.81 -21.24
N GLU A 162 -0.47 -4.68 -20.38
CA GLU A 162 -0.59 -6.13 -20.54
C GLU A 162 -2.04 -6.62 -20.38
N GLN A 163 -2.43 -7.59 -21.22
CA GLN A 163 -3.81 -8.11 -21.29
C GLN A 163 -4.36 -8.62 -19.94
N ALA A 164 -3.52 -9.26 -19.12
CA ALA A 164 -3.94 -9.77 -17.81
C ALA A 164 -4.41 -8.63 -16.87
N LYS A 165 -3.74 -7.47 -16.91
CA LYS A 165 -4.10 -6.31 -16.08
C LYS A 165 -5.36 -5.62 -16.60
N ILE A 166 -5.51 -5.54 -17.93
CA ILE A 166 -6.75 -5.06 -18.56
C ILE A 166 -7.93 -5.96 -18.17
N ALA A 167 -7.76 -7.27 -18.24
CA ALA A 167 -8.80 -8.24 -17.86
C ALA A 167 -9.22 -8.09 -16.38
N MET A 168 -8.25 -7.98 -15.48
CA MET A 168 -8.51 -7.79 -14.04
C MET A 168 -9.31 -6.51 -13.75
N ALA A 169 -9.03 -5.41 -14.45
CA ALA A 169 -9.77 -4.18 -14.26
C ALA A 169 -11.18 -4.22 -14.91
N ARG A 170 -11.32 -4.85 -16.08
CA ARG A 170 -12.57 -4.91 -16.86
C ARG A 170 -13.61 -5.87 -16.30
N VAL A 171 -13.23 -6.95 -15.64
CA VAL A 171 -14.15 -8.01 -15.19
C VAL A 171 -15.26 -7.49 -14.26
N PHE A 172 -15.00 -6.41 -13.52
CA PHE A 172 -15.95 -5.79 -12.60
C PHE A 172 -16.93 -4.81 -13.27
N GLY A 173 -16.90 -4.67 -14.60
CA GLY A 173 -17.89 -3.90 -15.37
C GLY A 173 -17.60 -2.40 -15.50
N GLY A 174 -16.52 -1.89 -14.91
CA GLY A 174 -16.09 -0.49 -15.07
C GLY A 174 -15.60 -0.16 -16.48
N ARG A 175 -15.68 1.13 -16.87
CA ARG A 175 -15.04 1.63 -18.09
C ARG A 175 -13.53 1.63 -17.88
N LEU A 176 -12.78 1.17 -18.86
CA LEU A 176 -11.33 1.26 -18.88
C LEU A 176 -10.94 1.89 -20.22
N ILE A 177 -10.26 3.02 -20.14
CA ILE A 177 -9.93 3.87 -21.28
C ILE A 177 -8.42 3.84 -21.44
N GLY A 178 -7.97 3.27 -22.56
CA GLY A 178 -6.59 3.37 -23.00
C GLY A 178 -6.33 4.75 -23.59
N ILE A 179 -5.30 5.42 -23.08
CA ILE A 179 -4.77 6.69 -23.60
C ILE A 179 -3.47 6.38 -24.33
N ASP A 180 -3.36 6.86 -25.56
CA ASP A 180 -2.11 6.79 -26.32
C ASP A 180 -1.12 7.82 -25.75
N GLY A 181 -0.32 7.38 -24.78
CA GLY A 181 0.60 8.24 -24.05
C GLY A 181 1.23 7.56 -22.84
N THR A 182 2.18 8.24 -22.24
CA THR A 182 2.89 7.83 -21.03
C THR A 182 2.01 7.91 -19.78
N TYR A 183 2.44 7.25 -18.69
CA TYR A 183 1.75 7.34 -17.40
C TYR A 183 1.59 8.79 -16.89
N ASP A 184 2.60 9.64 -17.13
CA ASP A 184 2.56 11.05 -16.72
C ASP A 184 1.53 11.85 -17.55
N GLU A 185 1.39 11.55 -18.83
CA GLU A 185 0.33 12.14 -19.68
C GLU A 185 -1.06 11.68 -19.25
N VAL A 186 -1.22 10.41 -18.85
CA VAL A 186 -2.47 9.91 -18.25
C VAL A 186 -2.80 10.66 -16.95
N ASN A 187 -1.83 10.87 -16.06
CA ASN A 187 -2.03 11.63 -14.82
C ASN A 187 -2.41 13.10 -15.10
N ARG A 188 -1.74 13.74 -16.07
CA ARG A 188 -2.05 15.10 -16.49
C ARG A 188 -3.49 15.18 -17.00
N PHE A 189 -3.89 14.27 -17.90
CA PHE A 189 -5.24 14.20 -18.42
C PHE A 189 -6.29 14.02 -17.31
N CYS A 190 -6.06 13.11 -16.35
CA CYS A 190 -6.95 12.96 -15.20
C CYS A 190 -7.08 14.25 -14.37
N SER A 191 -6.00 15.01 -14.24
CA SER A 191 -6.00 16.29 -13.53
C SER A 191 -6.79 17.37 -14.27
N GLU A 192 -6.69 17.39 -15.60
CA GLU A 192 -7.49 18.27 -16.47
C GLU A 192 -8.98 17.90 -16.37
N LEU A 193 -9.32 16.60 -16.41
CA LEU A 193 -10.69 16.11 -16.33
C LEU A 193 -11.36 16.46 -15.00
N ILE A 194 -10.63 16.49 -13.89
CA ILE A 194 -11.15 16.95 -12.59
C ILE A 194 -11.61 18.42 -12.65
N GLY A 195 -10.96 19.25 -13.46
CA GLY A 195 -11.32 20.65 -13.63
C GLY A 195 -12.40 20.91 -14.68
N ASP A 196 -12.78 19.89 -15.46
CA ASP A 196 -13.80 19.97 -16.51
C ASP A 196 -15.20 19.66 -15.94
N PRO A 197 -16.29 20.30 -16.43
CA PRO A 197 -17.65 19.94 -16.03
C PRO A 197 -18.00 18.46 -16.17
N LEU A 198 -17.37 17.71 -17.08
CA LEU A 198 -17.52 16.26 -17.20
C LEU A 198 -17.02 15.49 -15.97
N GLY A 199 -16.06 16.05 -15.23
CA GLY A 199 -15.46 15.46 -14.03
C GLY A 199 -16.00 16.00 -12.69
N ASP A 200 -16.95 16.94 -12.67
CA ASP A 200 -17.45 17.62 -11.46
C ASP A 200 -18.05 16.68 -10.38
N LYS A 201 -18.31 15.41 -10.73
CA LYS A 201 -18.79 14.35 -9.83
C LYS A 201 -17.94 13.08 -9.82
N TRP A 202 -16.67 13.22 -10.19
CA TRP A 202 -15.72 12.11 -10.25
C TRP A 202 -14.76 12.14 -9.05
N GLY A 203 -14.70 11.02 -8.35
CA GLY A 203 -13.74 10.75 -7.30
C GLY A 203 -12.49 10.09 -7.85
N PHE A 204 -11.47 10.86 -8.19
CA PHE A 204 -10.14 10.35 -8.52
C PHE A 204 -9.42 9.97 -7.23
N VAL A 205 -9.38 8.66 -6.95
CA VAL A 205 -8.94 8.13 -5.65
C VAL A 205 -7.50 8.55 -5.30
N ASN A 206 -6.63 8.66 -6.30
CA ASN A 206 -5.23 9.05 -6.15
C ASN A 206 -4.95 10.54 -6.40
N VAL A 207 -6.00 11.35 -6.62
CA VAL A 207 -5.89 12.80 -6.88
C VAL A 207 -6.79 13.57 -5.90
N ASN A 208 -8.01 13.99 -6.29
CA ASN A 208 -8.88 14.83 -5.46
C ASN A 208 -9.39 14.16 -4.17
N LEU A 209 -9.37 12.83 -4.10
CA LEU A 209 -9.69 12.07 -2.87
C LEU A 209 -8.44 11.59 -2.12
N ARG A 210 -7.23 11.94 -2.59
CA ARG A 210 -5.96 11.46 -2.02
C ARG A 210 -5.84 11.65 -0.50
N PRO A 211 -6.25 12.78 0.11
CA PRO A 211 -6.14 12.95 1.56
C PRO A 211 -6.92 11.90 2.37
N TYR A 212 -8.04 11.41 1.85
CA TYR A 212 -8.88 10.39 2.49
C TYR A 212 -8.41 8.98 2.12
N TYR A 213 -8.17 8.76 0.83
CA TYR A 213 -7.62 7.51 0.28
C TYR A 213 -6.37 7.07 1.05
N ALA A 214 -5.44 7.99 1.30
CA ALA A 214 -4.17 7.68 1.94
C ALA A 214 -4.34 7.20 3.40
N GLU A 215 -5.39 7.62 4.11
CA GLU A 215 -5.67 7.16 5.48
C GLU A 215 -5.93 5.66 5.54
N GLY A 216 -6.36 5.02 4.44
CA GLY A 216 -6.50 3.56 4.42
C GLY A 216 -5.18 2.83 4.68
N SER A 217 -4.03 3.45 4.38
CA SER A 217 -2.71 2.86 4.63
C SER A 217 -2.36 2.76 6.12
N LYS A 218 -2.83 3.70 6.96
CA LYS A 218 -2.51 3.70 8.40
C LYS A 218 -3.22 2.56 9.15
N THR A 219 -4.26 1.98 8.55
CA THR A 219 -4.92 0.78 9.10
C THR A 219 -3.98 -0.41 9.24
N LEU A 220 -2.89 -0.47 8.45
CA LEU A 220 -1.84 -1.47 8.62
C LEU A 220 -1.10 -1.30 9.96
N ALA A 221 -0.82 -0.07 10.38
CA ALA A 221 -0.20 0.19 11.68
C ALA A 221 -1.11 -0.25 12.83
N TYR A 222 -2.41 0.05 12.73
CA TYR A 222 -3.38 -0.36 13.73
C TYR A 222 -3.50 -1.88 13.83
N GLU A 223 -3.63 -2.57 12.68
CA GLU A 223 -3.70 -4.03 12.67
C GLU A 223 -2.43 -4.69 13.17
N ILE A 224 -1.25 -4.20 12.78
CA ILE A 224 0.01 -4.74 13.27
C ILE A 224 0.08 -4.59 14.78
N ALA A 225 -0.23 -3.39 15.31
CA ALA A 225 -0.17 -3.15 16.74
C ALA A 225 -1.16 -4.03 17.51
N GLU A 226 -2.41 -4.12 17.04
CA GLU A 226 -3.45 -4.94 17.66
C GLU A 226 -3.09 -6.43 17.61
N GLN A 227 -2.65 -6.95 16.46
CA GLN A 227 -2.28 -8.36 16.27
C GLN A 227 -1.02 -8.77 17.03
N LEU A 228 -0.14 -7.82 17.37
CA LEU A 228 0.99 -8.02 18.27
C LEU A 228 0.60 -7.94 19.76
N GLY A 229 -0.66 -7.66 20.08
CA GLY A 229 -1.16 -7.53 21.45
C GLY A 229 -1.09 -6.10 21.99
N TRP A 230 -1.48 -5.12 21.16
CA TRP A 230 -1.46 -3.68 21.47
C TRP A 230 -0.08 -3.13 21.80
N ARG A 231 0.89 -3.44 20.94
CA ARG A 231 2.28 -2.99 21.05
C ARG A 231 2.86 -2.70 19.67
N LEU A 232 3.77 -1.74 19.61
CA LEU A 232 4.47 -1.41 18.37
C LEU A 232 5.52 -2.49 18.04
N PRO A 233 5.76 -2.82 16.76
CA PRO A 233 6.91 -3.63 16.38
C PRO A 233 8.20 -2.82 16.60
N GLU A 234 9.30 -3.49 16.90
CA GLU A 234 10.60 -2.83 17.03
C GLU A 234 11.12 -2.34 15.67
N GLN A 235 10.83 -3.12 14.61
CA GLN A 235 11.27 -2.83 13.24
C GLN A 235 10.20 -3.17 12.21
N ILE A 236 10.11 -2.38 11.14
CA ILE A 236 9.23 -2.67 10.01
C ILE A 236 9.88 -2.32 8.66
N VAL A 237 9.76 -3.22 7.67
CA VAL A 237 10.21 -2.99 6.29
C VAL A 237 9.00 -2.81 5.37
N ILE A 238 8.97 -1.69 4.66
CA ILE A 238 7.82 -1.21 3.89
C ILE A 238 8.23 -0.92 2.44
N PRO A 239 7.54 -1.47 1.42
CA PRO A 239 7.82 -1.14 0.03
C PRO A 239 7.41 0.30 -0.29
N ILE A 240 8.20 0.97 -1.11
CA ILE A 240 8.00 2.39 -1.48
C ILE A 240 7.68 2.51 -2.96
N ALA A 241 6.42 2.89 -3.23
CA ALA A 241 6.02 3.50 -4.50
C ALA A 241 6.07 5.03 -4.35
N SER A 242 4.94 5.68 -4.02
CA SER A 242 4.89 7.12 -3.77
C SER A 242 5.49 7.53 -2.42
N GLY A 243 5.64 6.57 -1.49
CA GLY A 243 5.97 6.80 -0.08
C GLY A 243 4.76 6.87 0.87
N SER A 244 3.53 7.00 0.35
CA SER A 244 2.33 7.22 1.16
C SER A 244 2.08 6.11 2.19
N GLN A 245 2.32 4.84 1.86
CA GLN A 245 2.07 3.72 2.78
C GLN A 245 2.98 3.84 4.01
N LEU A 246 4.28 4.05 3.79
CA LEU A 246 5.28 4.23 4.83
C LEU A 246 4.94 5.42 5.74
N THR A 247 4.63 6.58 5.15
CA THR A 247 4.30 7.78 5.92
C THR A 247 3.04 7.62 6.77
N LYS A 248 2.07 6.82 6.30
CA LYS A 248 0.81 6.62 6.99
C LYS A 248 0.89 5.56 8.07
N ILE A 249 1.74 4.55 7.91
CA ILE A 249 2.04 3.60 8.98
C ILE A 249 2.70 4.33 10.15
N ASP A 250 3.68 5.20 9.87
CA ASP A 250 4.27 6.07 10.88
C ASP A 250 3.24 6.93 11.62
N LYS A 251 2.35 7.60 10.87
CA LYS A 251 1.23 8.35 11.44
C LYS A 251 0.37 7.46 12.34
N GLY A 252 0.01 6.27 11.90
CA GLY A 252 -0.82 5.34 12.65
C GLY A 252 -0.17 4.94 13.99
N PHE A 253 1.12 4.63 14.01
CA PHE A 253 1.84 4.35 15.27
C PHE A 253 1.82 5.56 16.22
N LYS A 254 2.08 6.77 15.73
CA LYS A 254 2.01 8.00 16.53
C LYS A 254 0.61 8.26 17.09
N GLU A 255 -0.43 8.03 16.29
CA GLU A 255 -1.83 8.19 16.74
C GLU A 255 -2.18 7.20 17.85
N LEU A 256 -1.76 5.93 17.73
CA LEU A 256 -1.98 4.93 18.78
C LEU A 256 -1.30 5.33 20.10
N VAL A 257 -0.06 5.84 20.03
CA VAL A 257 0.68 6.33 21.21
C VAL A 257 -0.03 7.55 21.81
N ALA A 258 -0.38 8.54 20.98
CA ALA A 258 -1.04 9.76 21.43
C ALA A 258 -2.40 9.51 22.11
N LEU A 259 -3.09 8.43 21.70
CA LEU A 259 -4.35 7.99 22.29
C LEU A 259 -4.18 7.07 23.51
N GLY A 260 -2.95 6.72 23.89
CA GLY A 260 -2.67 5.78 24.98
C GLY A 260 -3.11 4.34 24.66
N LEU A 261 -3.35 4.01 23.39
CA LEU A 261 -3.74 2.68 22.96
C LEU A 261 -2.56 1.71 22.93
N VAL A 262 -1.33 2.22 22.88
CA VAL A 262 -0.08 1.45 22.98
C VAL A 262 0.94 2.25 23.81
N GLU A 263 1.95 1.57 24.35
CA GLU A 263 3.08 2.23 25.01
C GLU A 263 3.95 2.97 24.00
N ASP A 264 4.54 4.10 24.40
CA ASP A 264 5.51 4.85 23.60
C ASP A 264 6.88 4.15 23.61
N THR A 265 7.02 3.12 22.76
CA THR A 265 8.28 2.41 22.55
C THR A 265 8.95 2.84 21.24
N PRO A 266 10.29 2.91 21.19
CA PRO A 266 10.99 3.18 19.94
C PRO A 266 10.71 2.10 18.88
N TYR A 267 10.49 2.53 17.64
CA TYR A 267 10.37 1.67 16.47
C TYR A 267 11.21 2.23 15.33
N LYS A 268 11.70 1.35 14.44
CA LYS A 268 12.48 1.71 13.26
C LYS A 268 11.72 1.40 11.98
N ILE A 269 11.69 2.35 11.04
CA ILE A 269 11.02 2.16 9.75
C ILE A 269 12.05 2.09 8.62
N PHE A 270 12.01 0.98 7.88
CA PHE A 270 12.84 0.71 6.73
C PHE A 270 12.03 0.78 5.43
N GLY A 271 12.65 1.34 4.40
CA GLY A 271 12.07 1.53 3.07
C GLY A 271 12.69 0.62 2.03
N ALA A 272 11.87 0.02 1.17
CA ALA A 272 12.33 -0.89 0.12
C ALA A 272 11.91 -0.42 -1.29
N GLN A 273 12.86 -0.33 -2.22
CA GLN A 273 12.61 -0.03 -3.64
C GLN A 273 13.23 -1.07 -4.57
N ALA A 274 12.74 -1.14 -5.80
CA ALA A 274 13.45 -1.85 -6.87
C ALA A 274 14.56 -0.94 -7.43
N ALA A 275 15.74 -1.48 -7.73
CA ALA A 275 16.90 -0.72 -8.20
C ALA A 275 16.61 0.03 -9.52
N GLY A 276 15.79 -0.55 -10.38
CA GLY A 276 15.32 0.08 -11.61
C GLY A 276 14.35 1.27 -11.42
N CYS A 277 13.90 1.52 -10.20
CA CYS A 277 13.08 2.67 -9.83
C CYS A 277 13.30 3.03 -8.35
N SER A 278 14.52 3.44 -7.99
CA SER A 278 14.96 3.65 -6.61
C SER A 278 15.30 5.11 -6.22
N PRO A 279 14.52 6.14 -6.64
CA PRO A 279 14.92 7.53 -6.42
C PRO A 279 15.00 7.91 -4.93
N VAL A 280 14.19 7.30 -4.05
CA VAL A 280 14.22 7.56 -2.59
C VAL A 280 15.43 6.87 -1.95
N SER A 281 15.70 5.61 -2.30
CA SER A 281 16.90 4.89 -1.85
C SER A 281 18.18 5.64 -2.25
N THR A 282 18.25 6.11 -3.50
CA THR A 282 19.37 6.90 -4.03
C THR A 282 19.57 8.19 -3.22
N ALA A 283 18.50 8.96 -3.00
CA ALA A 283 18.56 10.18 -2.19
C ALA A 283 18.96 9.90 -0.73
N PHE A 284 18.44 8.82 -0.13
CA PHE A 284 18.77 8.42 1.24
C PHE A 284 20.26 8.13 1.40
N LYS A 285 20.82 7.28 0.52
CA LYS A 285 22.25 6.88 0.52
C LYS A 285 23.18 8.07 0.27
N ALA A 286 22.77 9.01 -0.57
CA ALA A 286 23.51 10.23 -0.86
C ALA A 286 23.38 11.32 0.22
N GLY A 287 22.55 11.11 1.25
CA GLY A 287 22.29 12.12 2.28
C GLY A 287 21.48 13.33 1.79
N HIS A 288 20.80 13.22 0.65
CA HIS A 288 20.00 14.32 0.10
C HIS A 288 18.65 14.44 0.81
N GLU A 289 18.09 15.64 0.85
CA GLU A 289 16.72 15.89 1.32
C GLU A 289 15.69 15.88 0.19
N VAL A 290 16.17 16.08 -1.05
CA VAL A 290 15.33 16.12 -2.26
C VAL A 290 15.48 14.82 -3.04
N VAL A 291 14.35 14.24 -3.43
CA VAL A 291 14.30 13.06 -4.29
C VAL A 291 14.29 13.52 -5.75
N GLN A 292 15.30 13.09 -6.51
CA GLN A 292 15.39 13.39 -7.94
C GLN A 292 14.52 12.41 -8.75
N PRO A 293 13.67 12.88 -9.67
CA PRO A 293 12.89 12.00 -10.52
C PRO A 293 13.75 11.10 -11.40
N VAL A 294 13.29 9.87 -11.64
CA VAL A 294 13.92 8.90 -12.56
C VAL A 294 12.88 8.33 -13.52
N LYS A 295 13.34 7.79 -14.66
CA LYS A 295 12.48 6.98 -15.53
C LYS A 295 12.47 5.54 -14.98
N PRO A 296 11.30 4.97 -14.60
CA PRO A 296 11.24 3.61 -14.06
C PRO A 296 11.59 2.55 -15.11
N ASP A 297 12.40 1.56 -14.71
CA ASP A 297 12.76 0.39 -15.51
C ASP A 297 12.94 -0.84 -14.62
N THR A 298 11.83 -1.48 -14.23
CA THR A 298 11.82 -2.66 -13.35
C THR A 298 10.63 -3.57 -13.63
N ILE A 299 10.75 -4.84 -13.28
CA ILE A 299 9.62 -5.79 -13.19
C ILE A 299 8.61 -5.42 -12.10
N ALA A 300 9.00 -4.66 -11.07
CA ALA A 300 8.13 -4.27 -9.95
C ALA A 300 7.18 -3.12 -10.31
N LYS A 301 6.29 -3.34 -11.30
CA LYS A 301 5.41 -2.30 -11.86
C LYS A 301 4.54 -1.58 -10.81
N SER A 302 4.10 -2.27 -9.75
CA SER A 302 3.34 -1.68 -8.64
C SER A 302 4.11 -0.59 -7.86
N LEU A 303 5.45 -0.61 -7.93
CA LEU A 303 6.35 0.33 -7.24
C LEU A 303 7.05 1.30 -8.20
N ALA A 304 6.80 1.20 -9.51
CA ALA A 304 7.47 1.95 -10.57
C ALA A 304 7.00 3.43 -10.64
N ILE A 305 7.17 4.18 -9.56
CA ILE A 305 6.88 5.62 -9.47
C ILE A 305 8.20 6.39 -9.44
N GLY A 306 8.56 6.98 -10.58
CA GLY A 306 9.81 7.69 -10.77
C GLY A 306 9.92 9.02 -10.03
N ASN A 307 8.78 9.65 -9.73
CA ASN A 307 8.69 10.90 -8.97
C ASN A 307 7.75 10.73 -7.75
N PRO A 308 8.26 10.18 -6.63
CA PRO A 308 7.43 9.84 -5.48
C PRO A 308 7.03 11.08 -4.68
N ALA A 309 5.74 11.42 -4.71
CA ALA A 309 5.20 12.61 -4.04
C ALA A 309 5.48 12.69 -2.53
N ASP A 310 5.61 11.55 -1.84
CA ASP A 310 5.91 11.51 -0.40
C ASP A 310 7.38 11.18 -0.09
N GLY A 311 8.25 11.17 -1.11
CA GLY A 311 9.67 10.81 -1.00
C GLY A 311 10.43 11.58 0.10
N PRO A 312 10.34 12.92 0.18
CA PRO A 312 11.00 13.69 1.24
C PRO A 312 10.60 13.27 2.66
N TYR A 313 9.32 12.96 2.88
CA TYR A 313 8.86 12.49 4.20
C TYR A 313 9.31 11.07 4.52
N VAL A 314 9.48 10.22 3.51
CA VAL A 314 10.10 8.90 3.70
C VAL A 314 11.55 9.07 4.20
N LEU A 315 12.30 10.01 3.62
CA LEU A 315 13.67 10.30 4.05
C LEU A 315 13.71 10.78 5.51
N ASP A 316 12.84 11.71 5.89
CA ASP A 316 12.69 12.17 7.28
C ASP A 316 12.39 11.01 8.24
N ILE A 317 11.35 10.22 7.93
CA ILE A 317 10.88 9.13 8.80
C ILE A 317 11.97 8.07 8.97
N ALA A 318 12.59 7.63 7.88
CA ALA A 318 13.66 6.64 7.94
C ALA A 318 14.83 7.15 8.78
N ARG A 319 15.22 8.43 8.65
CA ARG A 319 16.30 9.02 9.46
C ARG A 319 15.93 9.14 10.93
N ARG A 320 14.80 9.76 11.27
CA ARG A 320 14.44 10.04 12.66
C ARG A 320 14.07 8.79 13.46
N THR A 321 13.62 7.72 12.79
CA THR A 321 13.35 6.43 13.43
C THR A 321 14.60 5.53 13.47
N GLY A 322 15.74 6.00 12.94
CA GLY A 322 16.98 5.21 12.91
C GLY A 322 16.93 4.01 11.95
N GLY A 323 16.05 4.05 10.96
CA GLY A 323 15.95 3.08 9.88
C GLY A 323 16.80 3.43 8.66
N ALA A 324 16.47 2.82 7.53
CA ALA A 324 17.18 2.96 6.27
C ALA A 324 16.26 2.78 5.05
N VAL A 325 16.60 3.40 3.93
CA VAL A 325 16.00 3.09 2.63
C VAL A 325 17.04 2.37 1.77
N GLU A 326 16.64 1.28 1.13
CA GLU A 326 17.51 0.43 0.34
C GLU A 326 16.77 -0.10 -0.92
N ASP A 327 17.55 -0.60 -1.88
CA ASP A 327 17.04 -1.13 -3.13
C ASP A 327 17.58 -2.52 -3.46
N VAL A 328 16.87 -3.25 -4.30
CA VAL A 328 17.26 -4.55 -4.83
C VAL A 328 17.00 -4.67 -6.33
N THR A 329 17.86 -5.39 -7.03
CA THR A 329 17.76 -5.67 -8.46
C THR A 329 16.58 -6.59 -8.78
N ASP A 330 16.14 -6.58 -10.04
CA ASP A 330 15.05 -7.44 -10.50
C ASP A 330 15.32 -8.94 -10.27
N ALA A 331 16.59 -9.38 -10.37
CA ALA A 331 16.98 -10.75 -10.04
C ALA A 331 16.78 -11.06 -8.56
N GLU A 332 17.24 -10.18 -7.66
CA GLU A 332 17.04 -10.31 -6.21
C GLU A 332 15.56 -10.29 -5.82
N ILE A 333 14.71 -9.55 -6.55
CA ILE A 333 13.25 -9.57 -6.36
C ILE A 333 12.68 -10.97 -6.63
N VAL A 334 13.08 -11.60 -7.74
CA VAL A 334 12.62 -12.97 -8.07
C VAL A 334 13.10 -13.99 -7.06
N GLU A 335 14.36 -13.90 -6.64
CA GLU A 335 14.92 -14.75 -5.57
C GLU A 335 14.15 -14.57 -4.26
N ALA A 336 13.82 -13.34 -3.88
CA ALA A 336 13.08 -13.04 -2.66
C ALA A 336 11.63 -13.55 -2.70
N ILE A 337 10.95 -13.49 -3.85
CA ILE A 337 9.62 -14.12 -4.04
C ILE A 337 9.73 -15.63 -3.80
N ARG A 338 10.71 -16.29 -4.43
CA ARG A 338 10.94 -17.73 -4.28
C ARG A 338 11.30 -18.11 -2.84
N LEU A 339 12.11 -17.29 -2.19
CA LEU A 339 12.49 -17.49 -0.79
C LEU A 339 11.26 -17.43 0.12
N LEU A 340 10.45 -16.38 0.02
CA LEU A 340 9.24 -16.23 0.84
C LEU A 340 8.25 -17.38 0.58
N ALA A 341 8.04 -17.76 -0.68
CA ALA A 341 7.14 -18.84 -1.05
C ALA A 341 7.61 -20.21 -0.54
N SER A 342 8.90 -20.53 -0.68
CA SER A 342 9.45 -21.82 -0.27
C SER A 342 9.64 -21.97 1.24
N THR A 343 9.79 -20.86 1.97
CA THR A 343 9.97 -20.89 3.42
C THR A 343 8.66 -20.80 4.19
N GLU A 344 7.72 -19.95 3.74
CA GLU A 344 6.49 -19.64 4.47
C GLU A 344 5.20 -20.03 3.74
N GLY A 345 5.29 -20.47 2.48
CA GLY A 345 4.10 -20.73 1.66
C GLY A 345 3.34 -19.45 1.29
N VAL A 346 3.98 -18.29 1.39
CA VAL A 346 3.39 -16.99 1.02
C VAL A 346 3.87 -16.63 -0.39
N PHE A 347 2.98 -16.68 -1.37
CA PHE A 347 3.31 -16.31 -2.74
C PHE A 347 3.07 -14.81 -2.95
N ALA A 348 4.14 -14.03 -2.87
CA ALA A 348 4.10 -12.57 -3.01
C ALA A 348 4.18 -12.09 -4.46
N GLU A 349 3.57 -10.92 -4.74
CA GLU A 349 3.87 -10.18 -5.97
C GLU A 349 5.29 -9.55 -5.93
N THR A 350 5.72 -8.92 -7.03
CA THR A 350 7.03 -8.26 -7.14
C THR A 350 7.29 -7.21 -6.06
N ALA A 351 6.26 -6.50 -5.59
CA ALA A 351 6.40 -5.58 -4.46
C ALA A 351 6.77 -6.29 -3.15
N GLY A 352 6.22 -7.48 -2.88
CA GLY A 352 6.62 -8.28 -1.71
C GLY A 352 8.02 -8.86 -1.87
N GLY A 353 8.41 -9.22 -3.10
CA GLY A 353 9.80 -9.56 -3.44
C GLY A 353 10.78 -8.42 -3.14
N VAL A 354 10.44 -7.17 -3.47
CA VAL A 354 11.23 -5.99 -3.11
C VAL A 354 11.40 -5.88 -1.59
N THR A 355 10.32 -6.01 -0.81
CA THR A 355 10.40 -5.90 0.65
C THR A 355 11.29 -6.98 1.26
N VAL A 356 11.13 -8.24 0.84
CA VAL A 356 11.92 -9.37 1.37
C VAL A 356 13.37 -9.31 0.90
N GLY A 357 13.62 -8.91 -0.35
CA GLY A 357 14.98 -8.72 -0.86
C GLY A 357 15.73 -7.63 -0.07
N VAL A 358 15.06 -6.51 0.20
CA VAL A 358 15.63 -5.43 1.02
C VAL A 358 15.81 -5.86 2.48
N LEU A 359 14.87 -6.61 3.07
CA LEU A 359 15.04 -7.21 4.40
C LEU A 359 16.37 -8.00 4.47
N LYS A 360 16.59 -8.91 3.52
CA LYS A 360 17.81 -9.72 3.42
C LYS A 360 19.05 -8.83 3.31
N LYS A 361 19.05 -7.87 2.38
CA LYS A 361 20.19 -6.96 2.14
C LYS A 361 20.52 -6.08 3.36
N LEU A 362 19.51 -5.60 4.08
CA LEU A 362 19.68 -4.79 5.28
C LEU A 362 20.24 -5.62 6.46
N ALA A 363 19.81 -6.88 6.60
CA ALA A 363 20.36 -7.80 7.59
C ALA A 363 21.83 -8.15 7.29
N GLU A 364 22.14 -8.49 6.03
CA GLU A 364 23.50 -8.82 5.59
C GLU A 364 24.47 -7.65 5.73
N SER A 365 23.99 -6.41 5.56
CA SER A 365 24.79 -5.20 5.74
C SER A 365 24.86 -4.69 7.18
N GLY A 366 24.19 -5.36 8.13
CA GLY A 366 24.17 -4.97 9.55
C GLY A 366 23.43 -3.65 9.83
N ARG A 367 22.62 -3.15 8.89
CA ARG A 367 21.83 -1.91 9.05
C ARG A 367 20.49 -2.15 9.73
N LEU A 368 20.06 -3.40 9.78
CA LEU A 368 18.84 -3.87 10.42
C LEU A 368 19.23 -4.95 11.43
N ASP A 369 18.73 -4.84 12.66
CA ASP A 369 19.11 -5.74 13.74
C ASP A 369 18.23 -7.00 13.75
N PRO A 370 18.80 -8.20 13.47
CA PRO A 370 18.05 -9.45 13.35
C PRO A 370 17.59 -10.03 14.70
N GLU A 371 18.06 -9.51 15.83
CA GLU A 371 17.62 -9.93 17.17
C GLU A 371 16.28 -9.29 17.56
N ALA A 372 15.95 -8.12 16.99
CA ALA A 372 14.72 -7.39 17.26
C ALA A 372 13.52 -7.94 16.47
N GLU A 373 12.32 -7.78 17.03
CA GLU A 373 11.09 -8.16 16.33
C GLU A 373 10.87 -7.30 15.08
N THR A 374 10.85 -7.98 13.93
CA THR A 374 10.71 -7.34 12.62
C THR A 374 9.41 -7.75 11.94
N VAL A 375 8.72 -6.77 11.35
CA VAL A 375 7.56 -6.98 10.47
C VAL A 375 7.94 -6.60 9.03
N VAL A 376 7.59 -7.42 8.06
CA VAL A 376 7.70 -7.09 6.63
C VAL A 376 6.34 -7.11 5.96
N LEU A 377 6.11 -6.18 5.02
CA LEU A 377 4.85 -6.11 4.29
C LEU A 377 4.90 -6.89 2.97
N ASN A 378 3.98 -7.85 2.83
CA ASN A 378 3.59 -8.39 1.53
C ASN A 378 2.31 -7.69 1.06
N THR A 379 2.40 -6.83 0.05
CA THR A 379 1.30 -5.93 -0.34
C THR A 379 0.37 -6.47 -1.43
N GLY A 380 0.65 -7.65 -1.96
CA GLY A 380 -0.14 -8.26 -3.03
C GLY A 380 0.21 -9.72 -3.29
N ASP A 381 -0.69 -10.39 -4.00
CA ASP A 381 -0.61 -11.81 -4.31
C ASP A 381 0.23 -12.10 -5.57
N GLY A 382 1.06 -13.13 -5.52
CA GLY A 382 1.95 -13.52 -6.61
C GLY A 382 1.23 -13.94 -7.90
N LEU A 383 -0.03 -14.36 -7.84
CA LEU A 383 -0.84 -14.67 -9.02
C LEU A 383 -1.01 -13.47 -9.95
N LYS A 384 -0.71 -12.26 -9.47
CA LYS A 384 -0.75 -11.03 -10.27
C LYS A 384 0.48 -10.78 -11.13
N THR A 385 1.55 -11.57 -10.94
CA THR A 385 2.84 -11.38 -11.61
C THR A 385 3.43 -12.69 -12.11
N LEU A 386 2.57 -13.64 -12.51
CA LEU A 386 2.98 -14.97 -12.97
C LEU A 386 4.02 -14.92 -14.10
N ASP A 387 3.94 -13.91 -14.97
CA ASP A 387 4.90 -13.66 -16.05
C ASP A 387 6.35 -13.59 -15.57
N VAL A 388 6.58 -13.04 -14.38
CA VAL A 388 7.93 -12.88 -13.78
C VAL A 388 8.52 -14.22 -13.33
N ILE A 389 7.69 -15.20 -12.96
CA ILE A 389 8.14 -16.52 -12.49
C ILE A 389 7.95 -17.62 -13.54
N ALA A 390 7.22 -17.35 -14.63
CA ALA A 390 6.83 -18.33 -15.63
C ALA A 390 7.99 -18.83 -16.51
N ALA A 391 9.08 -18.05 -16.64
CA ALA A 391 10.20 -18.40 -17.50
C ALA A 391 10.83 -19.77 -17.16
N ASP A 392 10.82 -20.14 -15.87
CA ASP A 392 11.37 -21.40 -15.36
C ASP A 392 10.27 -22.42 -15.00
N ALA A 393 9.01 -22.17 -15.39
CA ALA A 393 7.89 -23.02 -15.02
C ALA A 393 7.85 -24.29 -15.88
N ALA A 394 8.41 -25.38 -15.36
CA ALA A 394 8.27 -26.72 -15.92
C ALA A 394 8.18 -27.76 -14.80
N PRO A 395 7.55 -28.93 -15.04
CA PRO A 395 7.70 -30.06 -14.13
C PRO A 395 9.18 -30.38 -13.92
N THR A 396 9.63 -30.53 -12.67
CA THR A 396 11.02 -30.90 -12.35
C THR A 396 11.41 -32.24 -12.97
N ALA A 397 10.43 -33.13 -13.16
CA ALA A 397 10.60 -34.39 -13.87
C ALA A 397 9.30 -34.82 -14.54
N VAL A 398 9.40 -35.53 -15.67
CA VAL A 398 8.28 -36.20 -16.35
C VAL A 398 8.58 -37.69 -16.37
N ILE A 399 7.81 -38.46 -15.60
CA ILE A 399 8.01 -39.90 -15.40
C ILE A 399 6.84 -40.72 -15.90
N ARG A 400 7.09 -42.01 -16.14
CA ARG A 400 6.00 -42.98 -16.32
C ARG A 400 5.24 -43.19 -15.01
N PRO A 401 3.95 -43.59 -15.05
CA PRO A 401 3.15 -43.84 -13.84
C PRO A 401 3.54 -45.16 -13.17
N SER A 402 4.78 -45.27 -12.68
CA SER A 402 5.29 -46.43 -11.95
C SER A 402 6.12 -46.01 -10.74
N LEU A 403 6.08 -46.84 -9.70
CA LEU A 403 6.88 -46.63 -8.48
C LEU A 403 8.38 -46.63 -8.79
N ASP A 404 8.83 -47.45 -9.73
CA ASP A 404 10.24 -47.52 -10.11
C ASP A 404 10.70 -46.25 -10.83
N ALA A 405 9.86 -45.68 -11.70
CA ALA A 405 10.19 -44.41 -12.35
C ALA A 405 10.24 -43.24 -11.35
N PHE A 406 9.35 -43.24 -10.35
CA PHE A 406 9.39 -42.25 -9.27
C PHE A 406 10.63 -42.40 -8.40
N ARG A 407 10.97 -43.63 -7.99
CA ARG A 407 12.20 -43.92 -7.22
C ARG A 407 13.48 -43.50 -7.93
N ALA A 408 13.52 -43.56 -9.25
CA ALA A 408 14.67 -43.10 -10.04
C ALA A 408 14.81 -41.57 -10.10
N THR A 409 13.81 -40.82 -9.62
CA THR A 409 13.71 -39.37 -9.74
C THR A 409 13.96 -38.62 -8.43
N VAL A 410 13.74 -39.28 -7.28
CA VAL A 410 13.81 -38.66 -5.93
C VAL A 410 15.10 -38.94 -5.19
#